data_AF-A0A292RIB5-F1
#
_entry.id   AF-A0A292RIB5-F1
#
_cell.length_a   1.000
_cell.length_b   1.000
_cell.length_c   1.000
_cell.angle_alpha   90.00
_cell.angle_beta   90.00
_cell.angle_gamma   90.00
#
_symmetry.space_group_name_H-M   'P 1'
#
loop_
_entity.id
_entity.type
_entity.pdbx_description
1 polymer ?
#
loop_
_entity_poly.entity_id
_entity_poly.type
_entity_poly.pdbx_seq_one_letter_code
_entity_poly.pdbx_strand_id
1 'polypeptide(L)'
;MLQVCIKDTSTIILNSISKNKNLEELNTYIDNSNCSNMTVDITSLNIIDASTIATLGSTMHYIKYPDGAINWIVNSYKVKEYTTPMNLGNSKFIYKKQ
;
A
#
# COMPACT_ATOMS: atom_id res chain seq x y z
N MET A 1 -15.82 17.64 15.00
CA MET A 1 -15.70 18.15 13.62
C MET A 1 -15.39 16.95 12.75
N LEU A 2 -16.37 16.40 12.03
CA LEU A 2 -16.16 15.26 11.12
C LEU A 2 -15.34 15.79 9.95
N GLN A 3 -14.04 15.52 9.94
CA GLN A 3 -13.23 15.70 8.75
C GLN A 3 -13.65 14.60 7.78
N VAL A 4 -14.68 14.90 6.99
CA VAL A 4 -15.06 14.10 5.83
C VAL A 4 -13.82 14.13 4.93
N CYS A 5 -13.07 13.03 4.90
CA CYS A 5 -12.05 12.82 3.88
C CYS A 5 -12.80 12.78 2.55
N ILE A 6 -12.93 13.95 1.93
CA ILE A 6 -13.38 14.10 0.55
C ILE A 6 -12.55 13.12 -0.27
N LYS A 7 -13.21 12.40 -1.18
CA LYS A 7 -12.72 11.33 -2.05
C LYS A 7 -11.50 11.74 -2.91
N ASP A 8 -10.38 12.02 -2.30
CA ASP A 8 -9.08 12.16 -2.92
C ASP A 8 -8.13 11.16 -2.27
N THR A 9 -8.42 9.86 -2.47
CA THR A 9 -7.37 8.85 -2.38
C THR A 9 -6.45 9.04 -3.57
N SER A 10 -5.57 10.04 -3.49
CA SER A 10 -4.45 10.18 -4.40
C SER A 10 -3.69 8.85 -4.42
N THR A 11 -3.71 8.18 -5.56
CA THR A 11 -2.94 6.95 -5.74
C THR A 11 -1.47 7.31 -5.73
N ILE A 12 -0.72 6.76 -4.78
CA ILE A 12 0.74 6.83 -4.81
C ILE A 12 1.24 5.80 -5.80
N ILE A 13 2.20 6.16 -6.64
CA ILE A 13 2.82 5.24 -7.59
C ILE A 13 4.26 5.01 -7.16
N LEU A 14 4.58 3.79 -6.74
CA LEU A 14 5.93 3.41 -6.35
C LEU A 14 6.61 2.70 -7.53
N ASN A 15 7.47 3.42 -8.23
CA ASN A 15 8.14 2.95 -9.44
C ASN A 15 9.68 3.02 -9.37
N SER A 16 10.24 3.28 -8.20
CA SER A 16 11.70 3.26 -8.06
C SER A 16 12.24 1.85 -8.26
N ILE A 17 13.39 1.76 -8.91
CA ILE A 17 14.20 0.52 -9.00
C ILE A 17 14.69 0.11 -7.60
N SER A 18 14.88 1.07 -6.68
CA SER A 18 15.31 0.80 -5.32
C SER A 18 14.12 0.51 -4.42
N LYS A 19 14.02 -0.73 -3.94
CA LYS A 19 13.06 -1.15 -2.91
C LYS A 19 13.09 -0.22 -1.69
N ASN A 20 14.29 0.15 -1.22
CA ASN A 20 14.43 0.99 -0.03
C ASN A 20 13.89 2.40 -0.28
N LYS A 21 14.08 2.95 -1.48
CA LYS A 21 13.51 4.26 -1.84
C LYS A 21 11.97 4.21 -1.88
N ASN A 22 11.39 3.14 -2.40
CA ASN A 22 9.93 2.95 -2.40
C ASN A 22 9.37 2.83 -0.95
N LEU A 23 10.09 2.17 -0.04
CA LEU A 23 9.72 2.12 1.38
C LEU A 23 9.88 3.49 2.06
N GLU A 24 10.99 4.18 1.76
CA GLU A 24 11.24 5.63 1.92
C GLU A 24 9.96 6.47 1.75
N GLU A 25 9.55 6.48 0.49
CA GLU A 25 8.44 7.27 -0.03
C GLU A 25 7.11 6.86 0.59
N LEU A 26 6.85 5.56 0.71
CA LEU A 26 5.61 5.07 1.31
C LEU A 26 5.48 5.45 2.79
N ASN A 27 6.53 5.26 3.59
CA ASN A 27 6.51 5.60 5.01
C ASN A 27 6.32 7.10 5.19
N THR A 28 7.06 7.91 4.42
CA THR A 28 6.92 9.37 4.42
C THR A 28 5.49 9.79 4.09
N TYR A 29 4.84 9.12 3.12
CA TYR A 29 3.45 9.40 2.81
C TYR A 29 2.52 8.98 3.95
N ILE A 30 2.69 7.77 4.50
CA ILE A 30 1.85 7.28 5.61
C ILE A 30 1.93 8.25 6.79
N ASP A 31 3.13 8.72 7.15
CA ASP A 31 3.35 9.61 8.28
C ASP A 31 2.75 11.01 8.08
N ASN A 32 2.78 11.54 6.86
CA ASN A 32 2.25 12.85 6.54
C ASN A 32 0.77 12.85 6.11
N SER A 33 0.22 11.69 5.75
CA SER A 33 -1.19 11.54 5.42
C SER A 33 -2.05 11.85 6.65
N ASN A 34 -3.21 12.46 6.41
CA ASN A 34 -4.30 12.58 7.39
C ASN A 34 -5.50 11.68 7.03
N CYS A 35 -5.36 10.87 5.98
CA CYS A 35 -6.39 9.96 5.50
C CYS A 35 -6.04 8.52 5.90
N SER A 36 -6.94 7.86 6.63
CA SER A 36 -6.80 6.47 7.07
C SER A 36 -7.05 5.45 5.96
N ASN A 37 -7.49 5.90 4.78
CA ASN A 37 -7.68 5.07 3.60
C ASN A 37 -6.76 5.55 2.48
N MET A 38 -5.99 4.65 1.90
CA MET A 38 -5.06 5.00 0.82
C MET A 38 -4.99 3.94 -0.27
N THR A 39 -4.52 4.34 -1.45
CA THR A 39 -4.28 3.44 -2.58
C THR A 39 -2.85 3.58 -3.05
N VAL A 40 -2.17 2.45 -3.24
CA VAL A 40 -0.76 2.40 -3.63
C VAL A 40 -0.61 1.50 -4.86
N ASP A 41 -0.07 2.05 -5.93
CA ASP A 41 0.25 1.34 -7.15
C ASP A 41 1.71 0.86 -7.11
N ILE A 42 1.87 -0.47 -7.10
CA ILE A 42 3.16 -1.17 -7.16
C ILE A 42 3.23 -2.07 -8.40
N THR A 43 2.44 -1.77 -9.44
CA THR A 43 2.35 -2.59 -10.66
C THR A 43 3.64 -2.63 -11.48
N SER A 44 4.55 -1.67 -11.30
CA SER A 44 5.86 -1.65 -11.95
C SER A 44 6.92 -2.50 -11.24
N LEU A 45 6.65 -2.96 -10.01
CA LEU A 45 7.63 -3.67 -9.21
C LEU A 45 7.64 -5.16 -9.55
N ASN A 46 8.81 -5.79 -9.38
CA ASN A 46 8.88 -7.24 -9.42
C ASN A 46 8.13 -7.84 -8.23
N ILE A 47 7.79 -9.12 -8.34
CA ILE A 47 6.95 -9.84 -7.38
C ILE A 47 7.51 -9.84 -5.94
N ILE A 48 8.83 -9.90 -5.77
CA ILE A 48 9.48 -9.98 -4.46
C ILE A 48 9.42 -8.61 -3.78
N ASP A 49 9.79 -7.56 -4.51
CA ASP A 49 9.77 -6.19 -3.99
C ASP A 49 8.35 -5.74 -3.71
N ALA A 50 7.41 -6.01 -4.62
CA ALA A 50 5.99 -5.74 -4.44
C ALA A 50 5.44 -6.41 -3.17
N SER A 51 5.75 -7.69 -2.95
CA SER A 51 5.30 -8.42 -1.75
C SER A 51 5.92 -7.86 -0.47
N THR A 52 7.22 -7.53 -0.51
CA THR A 52 7.93 -6.94 0.64
C THR A 52 7.34 -5.58 1.02
N ILE A 53 7.15 -4.70 0.03
CA ILE A 53 6.58 -3.37 0.23
C ILE A 53 5.14 -3.47 0.70
N ALA A 54 4.34 -4.37 0.12
CA ALA A 54 2.96 -4.58 0.55
C ALA A 54 2.90 -5.02 2.02
N THR A 55 3.70 -5.99 2.46
CA THR A 55 3.71 -6.45 3.85
C THR A 55 4.15 -5.35 4.82
N LEU A 56 5.30 -4.71 4.57
CA LEU A 56 5.85 -3.71 5.47
C LEU A 56 4.98 -2.45 5.50
N GLY A 57 4.56 -1.97 4.33
CA GLY A 57 3.67 -0.82 4.19
C GLY A 57 2.34 -1.02 4.89
N SER A 58 1.74 -2.20 4.77
CA SER A 58 0.48 -2.52 5.45
C SER A 58 0.64 -2.57 6.96
N THR A 59 1.80 -3.06 7.43
CA THR A 59 2.14 -3.07 8.87
C THR A 59 2.28 -1.65 9.40
N MET A 60 3.07 -0.81 8.74
CA MET A 60 3.26 0.60 9.14
C MET A 60 1.95 1.37 9.11
N HIS A 61 1.14 1.18 8.06
CA HIS A 61 -0.18 1.78 7.94
C HIS A 61 -1.12 1.32 9.06
N TYR A 62 -1.16 0.04 9.41
CA TYR A 62 -1.99 -0.49 10.50
C TYR A 62 -1.63 0.13 11.85
N ILE A 63 -0.33 0.31 12.13
CA ILE A 63 0.14 0.91 13.37
C ILE A 63 -0.39 2.34 13.53
N LYS A 64 -0.40 3.13 12.44
CA LYS A 64 -0.92 4.50 12.46
C LYS A 64 -2.45 4.57 12.39
N TYR A 65 -3.06 3.69 11.60
CA TYR A 65 -4.50 3.64 11.32
C TYR A 65 -5.04 2.20 11.50
N PRO A 66 -5.31 1.77 12.74
CA PRO A 66 -5.82 0.42 13.01
C PRO A 66 -7.15 0.12 12.29
N ASP A 67 -8.02 1.13 12.16
CA ASP A 67 -9.31 1.03 11.46
C ASP A 67 -9.23 1.46 9.99
N GLY A 68 -8.03 1.75 9.49
CA GLY A 68 -7.79 2.20 8.12
C GLY A 68 -7.68 1.05 7.11
N ALA A 69 -7.70 1.39 5.83
CA ALA A 69 -7.51 0.42 4.75
C ALA A 69 -6.50 0.89 3.70
N ILE A 70 -5.63 -0.02 3.27
CA ILE A 70 -4.72 0.16 2.15
C ILE A 70 -5.15 -0.70 0.96
N ASN A 71 -5.33 -0.07 -0.19
CA ASN A 71 -5.60 -0.75 -1.46
C ASN A 71 -4.29 -0.85 -2.26
N TRP A 72 -3.82 -2.05 -2.51
CA TRP A 72 -2.63 -2.33 -3.30
C TRP A 72 -3.01 -2.64 -4.75
N ILE A 73 -2.62 -1.80 -5.70
CA ILE A 73 -2.73 -2.09 -7.13
C ILE A 73 -1.49 -2.90 -7.54
N VAL A 74 -1.71 -4.12 -8.03
CA VAL A 74 -0.65 -5.09 -8.35
C VAL A 74 -0.81 -5.66 -9.76
N ASN A 75 0.32 -6.08 -10.36
CA ASN A 75 0.36 -6.71 -11.68
C ASN A 75 0.25 -8.25 -11.64
N SER A 76 0.30 -8.86 -10.45
CA SER A 76 0.38 -10.31 -10.29
C SER A 76 -0.42 -10.79 -9.09
N TYR A 77 -1.21 -11.85 -9.29
CA TYR A 77 -1.99 -12.51 -8.22
C TYR A 77 -1.13 -13.07 -7.10
N LYS A 78 0.10 -13.47 -7.44
CA LYS A 78 1.04 -14.04 -6.48
C LYS A 78 1.43 -13.08 -5.36
N VAL A 79 1.40 -11.76 -5.60
CA VAL A 79 1.65 -10.78 -4.53
C VAL A 79 0.62 -10.92 -3.41
N LYS A 80 -0.66 -11.08 -3.77
CA LYS A 80 -1.73 -11.36 -2.78
C LYS A 80 -1.49 -12.73 -2.12
N GLU A 81 -1.17 -13.76 -2.90
CA GLU A 81 -0.95 -15.11 -2.34
C GLU A 81 0.17 -15.14 -1.30
N TYR A 82 1.27 -14.44 -1.55
CA TYR A 82 2.44 -14.41 -0.64
C TYR A 82 2.21 -13.54 0.60
N THR A 83 1.37 -12.51 0.49
CA THR A 83 1.14 -11.54 1.57
C THR A 83 -0.07 -11.90 2.45
N THR A 84 -1.07 -12.61 1.91
CA THR A 84 -2.30 -12.98 2.64
C THR A 84 -2.04 -13.74 3.95
N PRO A 85 -1.06 -14.68 4.04
CA PRO A 85 -0.74 -15.34 5.30
C PRO A 85 -0.25 -14.40 6.41
N MET A 86 0.28 -13.22 6.05
CA MET A 86 0.79 -12.19 6.98
C MET A 86 -0.24 -11.08 7.25
N ASN A 87 -1.46 -11.23 6.75
CA ASN A 87 -2.45 -10.16 6.68
C ASN A 87 -2.92 -9.68 8.06
N LEU A 88 -2.89 -8.36 8.26
CA LEU A 88 -3.42 -7.68 9.45
C LEU A 88 -4.90 -7.31 9.30
N GLY A 89 -5.54 -7.64 8.17
CA GLY A 89 -6.95 -7.34 7.90
C GLY A 89 -7.20 -5.97 7.26
N ASN A 90 -6.17 -5.13 7.13
CA ASN A 90 -6.27 -3.77 6.60
C ASN A 90 -5.95 -3.65 5.10
N SER A 91 -5.60 -4.76 4.44
CA SER A 91 -5.10 -4.76 3.06
C SER A 91 -6.09 -5.33 2.06
N LYS A 92 -6.26 -4.64 0.94
CA LYS A 92 -7.03 -5.12 -0.22
C LYS A 92 -6.15 -5.08 -1.46
N PHE A 93 -6.26 -6.09 -2.32
CA PHE A 93 -5.47 -6.18 -3.55
C PHE A 93 -6.36 -6.00 -4.77
N ILE A 94 -5.99 -5.05 -5.62
CA ILE A 94 -6.66 -4.69 -6.86
C ILE A 94 -5.75 -5.08 -8.03
N TYR A 95 -6.25 -5.91 -8.93
CA TYR A 95 -5.49 -6.37 -10.08
C TYR A 95 -5.66 -5.43 -11.26
N LYS A 96 -4.53 -4.91 -11.77
CA LYS A 96 -4.49 -4.17 -13.02
C LYS A 96 -3.81 -5.04 -14.06
N LYS A 97 -4.60 -5.57 -15.01
CA LYS A 97 -4.07 -6.25 -16.19
C LYS A 97 -3.26 -5.24 -16.99
N GLN A 98 -1.99 -5.56 -17.27
CA GLN A 98 -1.20 -4.85 -18.28
C GLN A 98 -1.70 -5.23 -19.68
#